data_AF-A0A2V8EG44-F1
#
_entry.id   AF-A0A2V8EG44-F1
#
_cell.length_a   1.000
_cell.length_b   1.000
_cell.length_c   1.000
_cell.angle_alpha   90.00
_cell.angle_beta   90.00
_cell.angle_gamma   90.00
#
_symmetry.space_group_name_H-M   'P 1'
#
loop_
_entity.id
_entity.type
_entity.pdbx_description
1 polymer ?
#
loop_
_entity_poly.entity_id
_entity_poly.type
_entity_poly.pdbx_seq_one_letter_code
_entity_poly.pdbx_strand_id
1 'polypeptide(L)'
;MLFSSFEGAQQLLLFWRRKVPLDGLLSGFRNLNIDAISNWTYQSFKVDGLQRLLLYQPHHATAWAVSLSGLVVLLESRDNGRPGVNWLAGILLGLGLLLSSFIALMVGSVVAIYQLVTLAFRRRWQSLMRAGIAGGIPAALAVAATLLLRYVDRSGVQLIYVGQLNPLARTNALFGIWLSFGPALIAAAVGAALGLRRRATALGPLGLMIAVSFFFYFFVDVIDHQHAYVAFRAGHLLFMAFAPLVGFAWQELAAASGSVRITAAGGAVLLALLAAPMTIVDLYNSQDTDNRAQGPGFKWTEIVTTGELEALDWIKKNTPPSALVQVDPTRESGTWAYMPAFGERRTVAAMPISMIPLQKYVDASAKVQAFFTQSEASNAYALACSLKLQYVYLGPAMAHPTGSAPSFGMKRSRSIG
;
A
#
# COMPACT_ATOMS: atom_id res chain seq x y z
N MET A 1 -18.07 5.26 -6.58
CA MET A 1 -16.90 5.57 -5.72
C MET A 1 -15.73 6.24 -6.47
N LEU A 2 -15.85 6.61 -7.76
CA LEU A 2 -14.72 7.18 -8.54
C LEU A 2 -14.28 8.58 -8.04
N PHE A 3 -15.23 9.43 -7.64
CA PHE A 3 -14.97 10.79 -7.16
C PHE A 3 -14.78 10.83 -5.64
N SER A 4 -13.71 10.21 -5.14
CA SER A 4 -13.54 9.94 -3.71
C SER A 4 -12.66 10.94 -2.95
N SER A 5 -11.89 11.81 -3.59
CA SER A 5 -10.88 12.66 -2.93
C SER A 5 -10.89 14.09 -3.44
N PHE A 6 -10.69 15.05 -2.53
CA PHE A 6 -10.51 16.49 -2.83
C PHE A 6 -9.04 16.89 -3.00
N GLU A 7 -8.09 15.96 -2.88
CA GLU A 7 -6.65 16.25 -2.95
C GLU A 7 -6.26 16.94 -4.26
N GLY A 8 -6.82 16.52 -5.40
CA GLY A 8 -6.57 17.15 -6.70
C GLY A 8 -7.03 18.60 -6.77
N ALA A 9 -8.23 18.93 -6.28
CA ALA A 9 -8.72 20.30 -6.25
C ALA A 9 -7.90 21.17 -5.29
N GLN A 10 -7.49 20.62 -4.15
CA GLN A 10 -6.62 21.31 -3.21
C GLN A 10 -5.27 21.65 -3.85
N GLN A 11 -4.70 20.75 -4.66
CA GLN A 11 -3.44 21.01 -5.37
C GLN A 11 -3.59 22.07 -6.46
N LEU A 12 -4.69 22.07 -7.21
CA LEU A 12 -5.00 23.15 -8.15
C LEU A 12 -5.09 24.52 -7.44
N LEU A 13 -5.72 24.55 -6.26
CA LEU A 13 -5.78 25.76 -5.44
C LEU A 13 -4.39 26.22 -4.99
N LEU A 14 -3.49 25.30 -4.62
CA LEU A 14 -2.11 25.64 -4.26
C LEU A 14 -1.33 26.19 -5.45
N PHE A 15 -1.45 25.59 -6.63
CA PHE A 15 -0.81 26.11 -7.85
C PHE A 15 -1.29 27.51 -8.19
N TRP A 16 -2.59 27.75 -8.10
CA TRP A 16 -3.18 29.07 -8.30
C TRP A 16 -2.65 30.09 -7.29
N ARG A 17 -2.64 29.77 -5.99
CA ARG A 17 -2.10 30.64 -4.93
C ARG A 17 -0.61 30.96 -5.11
N ARG A 18 0.17 29.99 -5.63
CA ARG A 18 1.60 30.14 -5.91
C ARG A 18 1.90 30.82 -7.24
N LYS A 19 0.87 31.22 -8.00
CA LYS A 19 0.99 31.83 -9.34
C LYS A 19 1.88 31.02 -10.28
N VAL A 20 1.76 29.68 -10.21
CA VAL A 20 2.49 28.78 -11.11
C VAL A 20 2.02 29.04 -12.55
N PRO A 21 2.93 29.30 -13.51
CA PRO A 21 2.55 29.51 -14.90
C PRO A 21 1.93 28.24 -15.51
N LEU A 22 1.15 28.40 -16.59
CA LEU A 22 0.27 27.35 -17.12
C LEU A 22 1.04 26.07 -17.54
N ASP A 23 2.23 26.22 -18.09
CA ASP A 23 3.16 25.15 -18.44
C ASP A 23 3.64 24.38 -17.19
N GLY A 24 3.99 25.09 -16.13
CA GLY A 24 4.30 24.53 -14.81
C GLY A 24 3.11 23.84 -14.15
N LEU A 25 1.89 24.35 -14.37
CA LEU A 25 0.66 23.75 -13.85
C LEU A 25 0.36 22.43 -14.56
N LEU A 26 0.40 22.39 -15.89
CA LEU A 26 0.12 21.18 -16.65
C LEU A 26 1.15 20.08 -16.38
N SER A 27 2.43 20.43 -16.36
CA SER A 27 3.51 19.48 -16.02
C SER A 27 3.46 19.02 -14.57
N GLY A 28 3.24 19.95 -13.62
CA GLY A 28 3.14 19.65 -12.20
C GLY A 28 1.90 18.82 -11.85
N PHE A 29 0.77 19.07 -12.50
CA PHE A 29 -0.46 18.32 -12.31
C PHE A 29 -0.39 16.93 -12.94
N ARG A 30 0.28 16.78 -14.09
CA ARG A 30 0.58 15.48 -14.71
C ARG A 30 1.48 14.61 -13.83
N ASN A 31 2.55 15.19 -13.31
CA ASN A 31 3.56 14.45 -12.54
C ASN A 31 3.24 14.41 -11.04
N LEU A 32 2.00 14.70 -10.68
CA LEU A 32 1.61 14.78 -9.30
C LEU A 32 1.66 13.37 -8.70
N ASN A 33 2.52 13.17 -7.70
CA ASN A 33 2.51 11.94 -6.92
C ASN A 33 1.36 12.01 -5.92
N ILE A 34 0.31 11.29 -6.27
CA ILE A 34 -0.98 11.37 -5.62
C ILE A 34 -0.95 10.64 -4.27
N ASP A 35 -0.23 9.52 -4.23
CA ASP A 35 0.04 8.68 -3.06
C ASP A 35 0.86 9.41 -1.99
N ALA A 36 1.11 10.70 -2.18
CA ALA A 36 2.03 11.50 -1.40
C ALA A 36 1.43 12.85 -0.99
N ILE A 37 0.31 13.33 -1.56
CA ILE A 37 -0.17 14.69 -1.25
C ILE A 37 -0.40 14.86 0.26
N SER A 38 -1.31 14.05 0.82
CA SER A 38 -1.70 14.18 2.23
C SER A 38 -0.54 13.94 3.19
N ASN A 39 0.36 13.02 2.84
CA ASN A 39 1.54 12.73 3.65
C ASN A 39 2.63 13.80 3.50
N TRP A 40 3.15 14.01 2.30
CA TRP A 40 4.31 14.87 2.07
C TRP A 40 4.00 16.36 2.23
N THR A 41 2.78 16.80 1.86
CA THR A 41 2.41 18.22 1.95
C THR A 41 1.83 18.58 3.31
N TYR A 42 1.04 17.68 3.90
CA TYR A 42 0.26 17.99 5.10
C TYR A 42 0.66 17.17 6.34
N GLN A 43 1.66 16.28 6.23
CA GLN A 43 2.07 15.41 7.34
C GLN A 43 0.86 14.65 7.93
N SER A 44 0.00 14.15 7.03
CA SER A 44 -1.23 13.44 7.37
C SER A 44 -1.28 12.08 6.70
N PHE A 45 -2.23 11.26 7.12
CA PHE A 45 -2.46 9.96 6.52
C PHE A 45 -2.85 10.10 5.05
N LYS A 46 -2.28 9.22 4.24
CA LYS A 46 -2.68 9.05 2.84
C LYS A 46 -3.68 7.91 2.73
N VAL A 47 -4.72 8.10 1.92
CA VAL A 47 -5.68 7.05 1.59
C VAL A 47 -6.01 7.11 0.10
N ASP A 48 -5.94 5.97 -0.57
CA ASP A 48 -6.34 5.86 -1.97
C ASP A 48 -7.80 5.44 -2.10
N GLY A 49 -8.46 5.98 -3.12
CA GLY A 49 -9.76 5.51 -3.56
C GLY A 49 -9.72 4.08 -4.09
N LEU A 50 -10.87 3.39 -4.07
CA LEU A 50 -10.99 2.00 -4.54
C LEU A 50 -10.61 1.83 -6.01
N GLN A 51 -10.72 2.87 -6.83
CA GLN A 51 -10.27 2.84 -8.21
C GLN A 51 -8.76 2.55 -8.33
N ARG A 52 -7.94 3.09 -7.42
CA ARG A 52 -6.48 2.87 -7.43
C ARG A 52 -6.12 1.47 -6.98
N LEU A 53 -6.91 0.89 -6.06
CA LEU A 53 -6.78 -0.50 -5.67
C LEU A 53 -6.93 -1.43 -6.90
N LEU A 54 -7.86 -1.11 -7.80
CA LEU A 54 -8.07 -1.87 -9.04
C LEU A 54 -6.97 -1.62 -10.09
N LEU A 55 -6.55 -0.37 -10.24
CA LEU A 55 -5.59 0.02 -11.28
C LEU A 55 -4.14 -0.36 -10.95
N TYR A 56 -3.72 -0.16 -9.69
CA TYR A 56 -2.31 -0.25 -9.30
C TYR A 56 -1.99 -1.43 -8.37
N GLN A 57 -3.00 -2.04 -7.75
CA GLN A 57 -2.78 -3.01 -6.66
C GLN A 57 -3.67 -4.27 -6.76
N PRO A 58 -3.65 -4.98 -7.91
CA PRO A 58 -4.58 -6.08 -8.19
C PRO A 58 -4.48 -7.21 -7.16
N HIS A 59 -3.28 -7.54 -6.67
CA HIS A 59 -3.10 -8.58 -5.64
C HIS A 59 -3.76 -8.20 -4.30
N HIS A 60 -3.72 -6.92 -3.91
CA HIS A 60 -4.44 -6.42 -2.75
C HIS A 60 -5.95 -6.38 -2.98
N ALA A 61 -6.40 -6.07 -4.20
CA ALA A 61 -7.81 -6.16 -4.57
C ALA A 61 -8.34 -7.59 -4.40
N THR A 62 -7.58 -8.60 -4.87
CA THR A 62 -7.89 -10.02 -4.65
C THR A 62 -7.92 -10.36 -3.17
N ALA A 63 -6.93 -9.92 -2.38
CA ALA A 63 -6.91 -10.18 -0.94
C ALA A 63 -8.14 -9.61 -0.22
N TRP A 64 -8.57 -8.39 -0.58
CA TRP A 64 -9.80 -7.80 -0.05
C TRP A 64 -11.04 -8.59 -0.42
N ALA A 65 -11.20 -8.92 -1.71
CA ALA A 65 -12.37 -9.65 -2.20
C ALA A 65 -12.50 -11.03 -1.52
N VAL A 66 -11.40 -11.78 -1.44
CA VAL A 66 -11.37 -13.10 -0.79
C VAL A 66 -11.64 -12.97 0.71
N SER A 67 -10.98 -12.04 1.41
CA SER A 67 -11.16 -11.87 2.86
C SER A 67 -12.58 -11.42 3.21
N LEU A 68 -13.12 -10.43 2.49
CA LEU A 68 -14.49 -9.93 2.71
C LEU A 68 -15.55 -10.98 2.35
N SER A 69 -15.28 -11.86 1.39
CA SER A 69 -16.16 -13.02 1.14
C SER A 69 -16.32 -13.89 2.38
N GLY A 70 -15.28 -14.01 3.22
CA GLY A 70 -15.37 -14.69 4.52
C GLY A 70 -16.35 -14.03 5.48
N LEU A 71 -16.40 -12.70 5.51
CA LEU A 71 -17.39 -11.95 6.28
C LEU A 71 -18.80 -12.14 5.69
N VAL A 72 -18.95 -12.03 4.37
CA VAL A 72 -20.25 -12.21 3.67
C VAL A 72 -20.82 -13.60 3.93
N VAL A 73 -20.00 -14.66 3.88
CA VAL A 73 -20.42 -16.03 4.22
C VAL A 73 -21.07 -16.10 5.60
N LEU A 74 -20.56 -15.37 6.59
CA LEU A 74 -21.14 -15.32 7.93
C LEU A 74 -22.44 -14.51 7.96
N LEU A 75 -22.46 -13.35 7.29
CA LEU A 75 -23.63 -12.46 7.24
C LEU A 75 -24.84 -13.12 6.56
N GLU A 76 -24.61 -13.86 5.47
CA GLU A 76 -25.66 -14.51 4.68
C GLU A 76 -26.06 -15.89 5.26
N SER A 77 -25.30 -16.40 6.23
CA SER A 77 -25.61 -17.69 6.84
C SER A 77 -26.82 -17.58 7.78
N ARG A 78 -27.75 -18.54 7.67
CA ARG A 78 -28.88 -18.67 8.61
C ARG A 78 -28.43 -18.95 10.04
N ASP A 79 -27.30 -19.64 10.20
CA ASP A 79 -26.69 -19.94 11.49
C ASP A 79 -25.17 -19.80 11.40
N ASN A 80 -24.70 -18.61 11.75
CA ASN A 80 -23.28 -18.25 11.78
C ASN A 80 -22.47 -18.99 12.85
N GLY A 81 -23.12 -19.74 13.75
CA GLY A 81 -22.46 -20.59 14.76
C GLY A 81 -22.04 -21.96 14.24
N ARG A 82 -22.38 -22.32 12.99
CA ARG A 82 -22.05 -23.63 12.41
C ARG A 82 -20.55 -23.76 12.14
N PRO A 83 -19.89 -24.86 12.54
CA PRO A 83 -18.48 -25.08 12.27
C PRO A 83 -18.11 -25.01 10.78
N GLY A 84 -18.93 -25.59 9.89
CA GLY A 84 -18.64 -25.58 8.45
C GLY A 84 -18.65 -24.17 7.82
N VAL A 85 -19.54 -23.28 8.29
CA VAL A 85 -19.57 -21.88 7.83
C VAL A 85 -18.30 -21.15 8.28
N ASN A 86 -17.88 -21.39 9.53
CA ASN A 86 -16.66 -20.79 10.07
C ASN A 86 -15.40 -21.35 9.46
N TRP A 87 -15.36 -22.64 9.14
CA TRP A 87 -14.28 -23.27 8.40
C TRP A 87 -14.09 -22.62 7.03
N LEU A 88 -15.17 -22.40 6.28
CA LEU A 88 -15.12 -21.71 5.00
C LEU A 88 -14.65 -20.25 5.15
N ALA A 89 -15.20 -19.51 6.12
CA ALA A 89 -14.75 -18.15 6.43
C ALA A 89 -13.25 -18.12 6.80
N GLY A 90 -12.79 -19.12 7.57
CA GLY A 90 -11.39 -19.31 7.93
C GLY A 90 -10.50 -19.60 6.73
N ILE A 91 -10.93 -20.45 5.79
CA ILE A 91 -10.19 -20.71 4.53
C ILE A 91 -10.02 -19.40 3.76
N LEU A 92 -11.10 -18.63 3.60
CA LEU A 92 -11.08 -17.37 2.86
C LEU A 92 -10.14 -16.34 3.55
N LEU A 93 -10.19 -16.22 4.87
CA LEU A 93 -9.25 -15.39 5.63
C LEU A 93 -7.80 -15.91 5.51
N GLY A 94 -7.58 -17.21 5.54
CA GLY A 94 -6.26 -17.84 5.37
C GLY A 94 -5.67 -17.56 3.99
N LEU A 95 -6.46 -17.71 2.92
CA LEU A 95 -6.06 -17.33 1.56
C LEU A 95 -5.77 -15.83 1.45
N GLY A 96 -6.62 -15.01 2.07
CA GLY A 96 -6.39 -13.57 2.20
C GLY A 96 -5.06 -13.26 2.87
N LEU A 97 -4.68 -14.01 3.92
CA LEU A 97 -3.43 -13.83 4.67
C LEU A 97 -2.21 -14.15 3.82
N LEU A 98 -2.28 -15.20 2.98
CA LEU A 98 -1.22 -15.57 2.05
C LEU A 98 -0.99 -14.52 0.95
N LEU A 99 -2.02 -13.75 0.61
CA LEU A 99 -1.93 -12.64 -0.35
C LEU A 99 -1.53 -11.31 0.32
N SER A 100 -2.11 -11.00 1.47
CA SER A 100 -1.85 -9.77 2.23
C SER A 100 -2.25 -9.92 3.69
N SER A 101 -1.24 -9.99 4.56
CA SER A 101 -1.40 -10.19 6.01
C SER A 101 -2.27 -9.10 6.68
N PHE A 102 -2.00 -7.82 6.43
CA PHE A 102 -2.76 -6.72 7.05
C PHE A 102 -4.24 -6.69 6.64
N ILE A 103 -4.53 -7.02 5.37
CA ILE A 103 -5.92 -7.10 4.88
C ILE A 103 -6.67 -8.21 5.63
N ALA A 104 -6.08 -9.40 5.69
CA ALA A 104 -6.68 -10.53 6.39
C ALA A 104 -6.81 -10.29 7.90
N LEU A 105 -5.85 -9.61 8.53
CA LEU A 105 -5.91 -9.23 9.95
C LEU A 105 -7.07 -8.26 10.24
N MET A 106 -7.25 -7.23 9.41
CA MET A 106 -8.35 -6.28 9.58
C MET A 106 -9.71 -6.95 9.40
N VAL A 107 -9.90 -7.69 8.30
CA VAL A 107 -11.17 -8.40 8.07
C VAL A 107 -11.39 -9.52 9.08
N GLY A 108 -10.34 -10.24 9.46
CA GLY A 108 -10.38 -11.25 10.51
C GLY A 108 -10.79 -10.67 11.87
N SER A 109 -10.34 -9.45 12.19
CA SER A 109 -10.79 -8.73 13.39
C SER A 109 -12.27 -8.37 13.32
N VAL A 110 -12.76 -7.91 12.17
CA VAL A 110 -14.20 -7.68 11.93
C VAL A 110 -14.98 -8.99 12.10
N VAL A 111 -14.53 -10.09 11.50
CA VAL A 111 -15.16 -11.40 11.62
C VAL A 111 -15.20 -11.89 13.07
N ALA A 112 -14.08 -11.79 13.79
CA ALA A 112 -13.98 -12.22 15.17
C ALA A 112 -14.91 -11.42 16.09
N ILE A 113 -14.92 -10.09 15.96
CA ILE A 113 -15.80 -9.24 16.77
C ILE A 113 -17.27 -9.46 16.37
N TYR A 114 -17.59 -9.62 15.09
CA TYR A 114 -18.94 -9.92 14.63
C TYR A 114 -19.46 -11.23 15.24
N GLN A 115 -18.64 -12.29 15.24
CA GLN A 115 -19.00 -13.57 15.85
C GLN A 115 -19.12 -13.47 17.36
N LEU A 116 -18.21 -12.76 18.02
CA LEU A 116 -18.28 -12.48 19.44
C LEU A 116 -19.60 -11.80 19.79
N VAL A 117 -19.94 -10.71 19.11
CA VAL A 117 -21.19 -9.97 19.35
C VAL A 117 -22.40 -10.87 19.07
N THR A 118 -22.50 -11.46 17.89
CA THR A 118 -23.72 -12.19 17.50
C THR A 118 -23.96 -13.49 18.27
N LEU A 119 -22.92 -14.19 18.72
CA LEU A 119 -23.04 -15.44 19.46
C LEU A 119 -23.00 -15.24 20.98
N ALA A 120 -22.11 -14.38 21.50
CA ALA A 120 -21.98 -14.16 22.94
C ALA A 120 -23.19 -13.43 23.53
N PHE A 121 -23.72 -12.39 22.86
CA PHE A 121 -24.92 -11.70 23.35
C PHE A 121 -26.15 -12.61 23.36
N ARG A 122 -26.19 -13.64 22.50
CA ARG A 122 -27.21 -14.70 22.50
C ARG A 122 -26.87 -15.86 23.44
N ARG A 123 -25.82 -15.73 24.25
CA ARG A 123 -25.30 -16.74 25.20
C ARG A 123 -24.96 -18.09 24.55
N ARG A 124 -24.66 -18.11 23.24
CA ARG A 124 -24.30 -19.32 22.48
C ARG A 124 -22.80 -19.65 22.60
N TRP A 125 -22.29 -19.75 23.83
CA TRP A 125 -20.86 -19.89 24.12
C TRP A 125 -20.22 -21.13 23.48
N GLN A 126 -20.94 -22.27 23.48
CA GLN A 126 -20.45 -23.49 22.83
C GLN A 126 -20.32 -23.33 21.31
N SER A 127 -21.30 -22.66 20.68
CA SER A 127 -21.22 -22.34 19.25
C SER A 127 -20.08 -21.38 18.96
N LEU A 128 -19.89 -20.35 19.80
CA LEU A 128 -18.77 -19.42 19.67
C LEU A 128 -17.41 -20.13 19.74
N MET A 129 -17.23 -21.04 20.70
CA MET A 129 -15.98 -21.80 20.85
C MET A 129 -15.74 -22.71 19.64
N ARG A 130 -16.74 -23.49 19.22
CA ARG A 130 -16.62 -24.38 18.06
C ARG A 130 -16.40 -23.61 16.76
N ALA A 131 -17.09 -22.49 16.58
CA ALA A 131 -16.92 -21.57 15.46
C ALA A 131 -15.49 -20.97 15.43
N GLY A 132 -15.01 -20.49 16.58
CA GLY A 132 -13.66 -19.94 16.72
C GLY A 132 -12.57 -20.96 16.40
N ILE A 133 -12.69 -22.18 16.89
CA ILE A 133 -11.75 -23.27 16.55
C ILE A 133 -11.83 -23.59 15.05
N ALA A 134 -13.03 -23.80 14.51
CA ALA A 134 -13.21 -24.16 13.11
C ALA A 134 -12.70 -23.09 12.14
N GLY A 135 -12.94 -21.80 12.42
CA GLY A 135 -12.42 -20.70 11.60
C GLY A 135 -10.95 -20.39 11.86
N GLY A 136 -10.47 -20.63 13.08
CA GLY A 136 -9.08 -20.39 13.46
C GLY A 136 -8.10 -21.39 12.84
N ILE A 137 -8.49 -22.66 12.65
CA ILE A 137 -7.59 -23.69 12.10
C ILE A 137 -7.07 -23.33 10.70
N PRO A 138 -7.90 -23.01 9.69
CA PRO A 138 -7.36 -22.66 8.37
C PRO A 138 -6.47 -21.41 8.38
N ALA A 139 -6.79 -20.41 9.20
CA ALA A 139 -5.96 -19.21 9.36
C ALA A 139 -4.60 -19.56 10.02
N ALA A 140 -4.60 -20.42 11.05
CA ALA A 140 -3.39 -20.91 11.69
C ALA A 140 -2.52 -21.75 10.73
N LEU A 141 -3.14 -22.56 9.86
CA LEU A 141 -2.43 -23.29 8.82
C LEU A 141 -1.77 -22.34 7.80
N ALA A 142 -2.42 -21.25 7.43
CA ALA A 142 -1.82 -20.22 6.56
C ALA A 142 -0.60 -19.54 7.23
N VAL A 143 -0.68 -19.24 8.53
CA VAL A 143 0.46 -18.74 9.31
C VAL A 143 1.58 -19.77 9.38
N ALA A 144 1.26 -21.04 9.63
CA ALA A 144 2.25 -22.11 9.63
C ALA A 144 2.94 -22.23 8.26
N ALA A 145 2.18 -22.13 7.17
CA ALA A 145 2.72 -22.14 5.81
C ALA A 145 3.70 -20.97 5.57
N THR A 146 3.37 -19.75 5.99
CA THR A 146 4.29 -18.60 5.82
C THR A 146 5.58 -18.73 6.63
N LEU A 147 5.50 -19.34 7.82
CA LEU A 147 6.66 -19.65 8.65
C LEU A 147 7.56 -20.75 8.03
N LEU A 148 6.94 -21.81 7.51
CA LEU A 148 7.62 -22.93 6.85
C LEU A 148 8.32 -22.49 5.57
N LEU A 149 7.66 -21.63 4.78
CA LEU A 149 8.20 -21.03 3.55
C LEU A 149 9.23 -19.91 3.82
N ARG A 150 9.49 -19.58 5.09
CA ARG A 150 10.45 -18.54 5.51
C ARG A 150 10.13 -17.15 4.94
N TYR A 151 8.84 -16.83 4.79
CA TYR A 151 8.37 -15.49 4.39
C TYR A 151 8.33 -14.48 5.55
N VAL A 152 8.59 -14.93 6.78
CA VAL A 152 8.62 -14.08 7.99
C VAL A 152 10.05 -13.76 8.35
N ASP A 153 10.35 -12.48 8.56
CA ASP A 153 11.63 -12.03 9.09
C ASP A 153 11.87 -12.59 10.50
N ARG A 154 13.06 -13.14 10.74
CA ARG A 154 13.44 -13.78 12.01
C ARG A 154 14.45 -12.95 12.80
N SER A 155 14.65 -11.70 12.42
CA SER A 155 15.60 -10.77 13.06
C SER A 155 15.27 -10.45 14.53
N GLY A 156 14.04 -10.75 14.98
CA GLY A 156 13.57 -10.44 16.34
C GLY A 156 13.27 -8.96 16.57
N VAL A 157 13.39 -8.12 15.54
CA VAL A 157 13.06 -6.69 15.61
C VAL A 157 11.54 -6.53 15.65
N GLN A 158 11.06 -5.62 16.51
CA GLN A 158 9.66 -5.24 16.54
C GLN A 158 9.29 -4.50 15.24
N LEU A 159 8.46 -5.13 14.40
CA LEU A 159 8.02 -4.55 13.13
C LEU A 159 6.71 -3.77 13.22
N ILE A 160 5.88 -4.13 14.19
CA ILE A 160 4.51 -3.61 14.33
C ILE A 160 4.36 -2.98 15.72
N TYR A 161 3.81 -1.77 15.73
CA TYR A 161 3.36 -1.08 16.94
C TYR A 161 1.84 -1.14 17.00
N VAL A 162 1.30 -1.49 18.17
CA VAL A 162 -0.15 -1.58 18.42
C VAL A 162 -0.50 -0.83 19.70
N GLY A 163 -1.58 -0.06 19.67
CA GLY A 163 -2.14 0.67 20.81
C GLY A 163 -1.50 2.04 21.06
N GLN A 164 -0.45 2.40 20.31
CA GLN A 164 0.15 3.72 20.37
C GLN A 164 -0.46 4.62 19.31
N LEU A 165 -0.79 5.87 19.68
CA LEU A 165 -1.29 6.84 18.71
C LEU A 165 -0.21 7.13 17.66
N ASN A 166 -0.52 6.80 16.41
CA ASN A 166 0.35 6.98 15.27
C ASN A 166 0.78 8.47 15.16
N PRO A 167 2.07 8.76 14.90
CA PRO A 167 2.56 10.14 14.83
C PRO A 167 1.81 11.04 13.85
N LEU A 168 1.40 10.55 12.69
CA LEU A 168 0.64 11.33 11.69
C LEU A 168 -0.76 11.71 12.17
N ALA A 169 -1.28 11.02 13.19
CA ALA A 169 -2.56 11.36 13.80
C ALA A 169 -2.53 12.70 14.55
N ARG A 170 -1.35 13.23 14.88
CA ARG A 170 -1.19 14.41 15.74
C ARG A 170 -1.17 15.75 14.99
N THR A 171 -0.87 15.74 13.70
CA THR A 171 -0.53 16.97 12.96
C THR A 171 -1.70 17.52 12.17
N ASN A 172 -2.35 16.71 11.32
CA ASN A 172 -3.43 17.14 10.43
C ASN A 172 -4.41 16.01 10.08
N ALA A 173 -4.70 15.11 11.03
CA ALA A 173 -5.46 13.89 10.76
C ALA A 173 -6.85 14.14 10.16
N LEU A 174 -7.62 15.06 10.75
CA LEU A 174 -8.98 15.37 10.28
C LEU A 174 -8.97 16.02 8.89
N PHE A 175 -8.00 16.90 8.63
CA PHE A 175 -7.85 17.52 7.33
C PHE A 175 -7.46 16.50 6.25
N GLY A 176 -6.56 15.56 6.58
CA GLY A 176 -6.23 14.45 5.69
C GLY A 176 -7.42 13.55 5.41
N ILE A 177 -8.20 13.18 6.44
CA ILE A 177 -9.44 12.40 6.26
C ILE A 177 -10.41 13.14 5.34
N TRP A 178 -10.62 14.44 5.56
CA TRP A 178 -11.48 15.26 4.70
C TRP A 178 -10.99 15.28 3.25
N LEU A 179 -9.69 15.47 3.04
CA LEU A 179 -9.11 15.49 1.71
C LEU A 179 -9.20 14.13 1.01
N SER A 180 -8.76 13.06 1.66
CA SER A 180 -8.65 11.75 1.02
C SER A 180 -9.99 11.04 0.85
N PHE A 181 -10.96 11.21 1.76
CA PHE A 181 -12.30 10.60 1.64
C PHE A 181 -13.35 11.52 1.00
N GLY A 182 -13.09 12.82 0.94
CA GLY A 182 -13.81 13.82 0.15
C GLY A 182 -15.33 13.65 0.11
N PRO A 183 -15.95 13.59 -1.10
CA PRO A 183 -17.39 13.39 -1.25
C PRO A 183 -17.93 12.11 -0.62
N ALA A 184 -17.14 11.03 -0.61
CA ALA A 184 -17.57 9.74 -0.10
C ALA A 184 -17.84 9.81 1.40
N LEU A 185 -17.06 10.59 2.16
CA LEU A 185 -17.29 10.82 3.59
C LEU A 185 -18.65 11.49 3.83
N ILE A 186 -18.97 12.53 3.06
CA ILE A 186 -20.23 13.28 3.18
C ILE A 186 -21.42 12.37 2.86
N ALA A 187 -21.37 11.69 1.71
CA ALA A 187 -22.46 10.83 1.27
C ALA A 187 -22.63 9.60 2.18
N ALA A 188 -21.54 9.01 2.69
CA ALA A 188 -21.60 7.92 3.66
C ALA A 188 -22.19 8.39 5.00
N ALA A 189 -21.87 9.59 5.46
CA ALA A 189 -22.46 10.16 6.67
C ALA A 189 -23.99 10.37 6.53
N VAL A 190 -24.44 10.89 5.39
CA VAL A 190 -25.88 10.99 5.07
C VAL A 190 -26.53 9.61 5.03
N GLY A 191 -25.89 8.64 4.38
CA GLY A 191 -26.37 7.26 4.31
C GLY A 191 -26.48 6.60 5.68
N ALA A 192 -25.48 6.78 6.54
CA ALA A 192 -25.51 6.30 7.91
C ALA A 192 -26.64 6.95 8.73
N ALA A 193 -26.82 8.27 8.63
CA ALA A 193 -27.87 8.99 9.34
C ALA A 193 -29.28 8.52 8.92
N LEU A 194 -29.50 8.38 7.61
CA LEU A 194 -30.77 7.88 7.07
C LEU A 194 -30.98 6.41 7.44
N GLY A 195 -29.93 5.59 7.38
CA GLY A 195 -29.98 4.20 7.79
C GLY A 195 -30.38 4.05 9.26
N LEU A 196 -29.79 4.85 10.15
CA LEU A 196 -30.12 4.87 11.57
C LEU A 196 -31.58 5.27 11.78
N ARG A 197 -32.05 6.31 11.07
CA ARG A 197 -33.46 6.73 11.10
C ARG A 197 -34.40 5.63 10.64
N ARG A 198 -34.00 4.84 9.64
CA ARG A 198 -34.77 3.70 9.09
C ARG A 198 -34.55 2.39 9.86
N ARG A 199 -33.69 2.37 10.89
CA ARG A 199 -33.30 1.18 11.66
C ARG A 199 -32.80 0.04 10.77
N ALA A 200 -32.01 0.37 9.74
CA ALA A 200 -31.47 -0.62 8.82
C ALA A 200 -30.54 -1.60 9.56
N THR A 201 -30.84 -2.90 9.47
CA THR A 201 -30.10 -3.96 10.16
C THR A 201 -28.67 -4.15 9.63
N ALA A 202 -28.43 -3.80 8.37
CA ALA A 202 -27.13 -3.89 7.71
C ALA A 202 -26.08 -2.89 8.25
N LEU A 203 -26.46 -1.93 9.10
CA LEU A 203 -25.52 -0.95 9.68
C LEU A 203 -24.57 -1.56 10.70
N GLY A 204 -24.94 -2.67 11.35
CA GLY A 204 -24.11 -3.31 12.36
C GLY A 204 -22.75 -3.74 11.82
N PRO A 205 -22.71 -4.60 10.79
CA PRO A 205 -21.46 -5.03 10.16
C PRO A 205 -20.64 -3.86 9.58
N LEU A 206 -21.29 -2.87 8.95
CA LEU A 206 -20.61 -1.70 8.39
C LEU A 206 -19.99 -0.82 9.49
N GLY A 207 -20.71 -0.59 10.59
CA GLY A 207 -20.21 0.11 11.75
C GLY A 207 -19.01 -0.59 12.38
N LEU A 208 -19.01 -1.93 12.39
CA LEU A 208 -17.87 -2.71 12.86
C LEU A 208 -16.66 -2.59 11.93
N MET A 209 -16.86 -2.65 10.61
CA MET A 209 -15.79 -2.38 9.64
C MET A 209 -15.18 -0.99 9.85
N ILE A 210 -16.03 0.03 10.06
CA ILE A 210 -15.58 1.40 10.34
C ILE A 210 -14.77 1.47 11.64
N ALA A 211 -15.28 0.88 12.73
CA ALA A 211 -14.61 0.89 14.03
C ALA A 211 -13.24 0.19 14.00
N VAL A 212 -13.17 -1.00 13.40
CA VAL A 212 -11.91 -1.73 13.21
C VAL A 212 -10.95 -0.92 12.34
N SER A 213 -11.45 -0.34 11.24
CA SER A 213 -10.60 0.46 10.38
C SER A 213 -10.02 1.66 11.11
N PHE A 214 -10.82 2.40 11.91
CA PHE A 214 -10.30 3.51 12.71
C PHE A 214 -9.27 3.08 13.75
N PHE A 215 -9.44 1.91 14.37
CA PHE A 215 -8.43 1.35 15.26
C PHE A 215 -7.10 1.13 14.53
N PHE A 216 -7.12 0.44 13.38
CA PHE A 216 -5.91 0.22 12.58
C PHE A 216 -5.33 1.52 12.02
N TYR A 217 -6.19 2.47 11.66
CA TYR A 217 -5.80 3.74 11.09
C TYR A 217 -5.01 4.61 12.07
N PHE A 218 -5.42 4.63 13.34
CA PHE A 218 -4.82 5.51 14.35
C PHE A 218 -3.86 4.84 15.32
N PHE A 219 -3.99 3.53 15.53
CA PHE A 219 -3.31 2.82 16.63
C PHE A 219 -2.47 1.64 16.20
N VAL A 220 -2.36 1.36 14.90
CA VAL A 220 -1.50 0.31 14.38
C VAL A 220 -0.53 0.93 13.38
N ASP A 221 0.75 0.63 13.53
CA ASP A 221 1.80 1.17 12.68
C ASP A 221 2.89 0.14 12.39
N VAL A 222 3.63 0.39 11.30
CA VAL A 222 4.73 -0.45 10.82
C VAL A 222 5.99 0.39 10.72
N ILE A 223 7.09 -0.12 11.26
CA ILE A 223 8.39 0.54 11.23
C ILE A 223 8.85 0.81 9.79
N ASP A 224 9.57 1.92 9.57
CA ASP A 224 10.16 2.30 8.27
C ASP A 224 9.16 2.40 7.10
N HIS A 225 7.89 2.63 7.41
CA HIS A 225 6.81 2.79 6.43
C HIS A 225 6.10 4.15 6.51
N GLN A 226 6.87 5.19 6.86
CA GLN A 226 6.44 6.59 6.93
C GLN A 226 5.19 6.80 7.79
N HIS A 227 4.95 5.93 8.77
CA HIS A 227 3.78 5.92 9.62
C HIS A 227 2.43 5.85 8.88
N ALA A 228 2.42 5.50 7.59
CA ALA A 228 1.25 5.68 6.72
C ALA A 228 0.70 4.36 6.16
N TYR A 229 1.49 3.29 6.13
CA TYR A 229 1.13 2.05 5.44
C TYR A 229 -0.15 1.39 5.98
N VAL A 230 -0.30 1.30 7.29
CA VAL A 230 -1.46 0.64 7.89
C VAL A 230 -2.72 1.49 7.73
N ALA A 231 -2.61 2.80 7.98
CA ALA A 231 -3.70 3.76 7.74
C ALA A 231 -4.16 3.77 6.28
N PHE A 232 -3.20 3.66 5.36
CA PHE A 232 -3.46 3.51 3.94
C PHE A 232 -4.33 2.27 3.63
N ARG A 233 -4.00 1.11 4.23
CA ARG A 233 -4.78 -0.12 4.08
C ARG A 233 -6.15 -0.03 4.77
N ALA A 234 -6.21 0.53 5.98
CA ALA A 234 -7.45 0.73 6.71
C ALA A 234 -8.41 1.67 5.96
N GLY A 235 -7.88 2.66 5.25
CA GLY A 235 -8.67 3.55 4.43
C GLY A 235 -9.39 2.87 3.26
N HIS A 236 -8.80 1.82 2.65
CA HIS A 236 -9.52 1.00 1.68
C HIS A 236 -10.73 0.29 2.29
N LEU A 237 -10.58 -0.25 3.51
CA LEU A 237 -11.69 -0.90 4.22
C LEU A 237 -12.79 0.11 4.60
N LEU A 238 -12.41 1.33 4.99
CA LEU A 238 -13.35 2.44 5.18
C LEU A 238 -14.13 2.73 3.90
N PHE A 239 -13.46 2.83 2.74
CA PHE A 239 -14.17 3.01 1.47
C PHE A 239 -15.10 1.83 1.13
N MET A 240 -14.71 0.59 1.42
CA MET A 240 -15.57 -0.57 1.24
C MET A 240 -16.80 -0.54 2.15
N ALA A 241 -16.68 -0.02 3.37
CA ALA A 241 -17.81 0.23 4.27
C ALA A 241 -18.67 1.44 3.84
N PHE A 242 -18.04 2.47 3.29
CA PHE A 242 -18.72 3.68 2.81
C PHE A 242 -19.52 3.42 1.54
N ALA A 243 -19.06 2.57 0.63
CA ALA A 243 -19.74 2.27 -0.63
C ALA A 243 -21.24 1.90 -0.46
N PRO A 244 -21.63 0.95 0.40
CA PRO A 244 -23.04 0.64 0.64
C PRO A 244 -23.79 1.78 1.35
N LEU A 245 -23.14 2.55 2.23
CA LEU A 245 -23.77 3.72 2.87
C LEU A 245 -24.07 4.82 1.85
N VAL A 246 -23.13 5.09 0.93
CA VAL A 246 -23.32 6.01 -0.18
C VAL A 246 -24.47 5.54 -1.09
N GLY A 247 -24.52 4.23 -1.39
CA GLY A 247 -25.62 3.64 -2.14
C GLY A 247 -26.98 3.83 -1.45
N PHE A 248 -27.03 3.61 -0.14
CA PHE A 248 -28.23 3.81 0.67
C PHE A 248 -28.66 5.29 0.70
N ALA A 249 -27.70 6.22 0.84
CA ALA A 249 -27.98 7.66 0.75
C ALA A 249 -28.63 8.01 -0.58
N TRP A 250 -28.09 7.50 -1.68
CA TRP A 250 -28.61 7.78 -3.01
C TRP A 250 -30.00 7.21 -3.23
N GLN A 251 -30.25 5.98 -2.74
CA GLN A 251 -31.56 5.35 -2.80
C GLN A 251 -32.62 6.18 -2.08
N GLU A 252 -32.34 6.62 -0.85
CA GLU A 252 -33.29 7.42 -0.06
C GLU A 252 -33.50 8.82 -0.67
N LEU A 253 -32.44 9.46 -1.17
CA LEU A 253 -32.54 10.79 -1.79
C LEU A 253 -33.26 10.75 -3.15
N ALA A 254 -33.12 9.66 -3.91
CA ALA A 254 -33.85 9.47 -5.16
C ALA A 254 -35.36 9.27 -4.94
N ALA A 255 -35.73 8.67 -3.80
CA ALA A 255 -37.13 8.47 -3.38
C ALA A 255 -37.75 9.70 -2.68
N ALA A 256 -36.97 10.76 -2.44
CA ALA A 256 -37.45 11.97 -1.79
C ALA A 256 -38.33 12.84 -2.71
N SER A 257 -38.93 13.89 -2.15
CA SER A 257 -39.72 14.86 -2.91
C SER A 257 -38.89 15.55 -4.00
N GLY A 258 -39.57 16.10 -5.02
CA GLY A 258 -38.91 16.66 -6.20
C GLY A 258 -37.85 17.73 -5.89
N SER A 259 -38.10 18.61 -4.92
CA SER A 259 -37.15 19.65 -4.50
C SER A 259 -35.90 19.06 -3.84
N VAL A 260 -36.07 18.13 -2.89
CA VAL A 260 -34.95 17.45 -2.22
C VAL A 260 -34.10 16.68 -3.23
N ARG A 261 -34.74 15.99 -4.17
CA ARG A 261 -34.05 15.25 -5.23
C ARG A 261 -33.21 16.18 -6.13
N ILE A 262 -33.75 17.34 -6.52
CA ILE A 262 -33.02 18.32 -7.33
C ILE A 262 -31.83 18.88 -6.54
N THR A 263 -32.03 19.26 -5.28
CA THR A 263 -30.94 19.75 -4.43
C THR A 263 -29.86 18.69 -4.22
N ALA A 264 -30.24 17.44 -3.98
CA ALA A 264 -29.32 16.33 -3.84
C ALA A 264 -28.51 16.07 -5.13
N ALA A 265 -29.18 16.09 -6.29
CA ALA A 265 -28.52 15.96 -7.58
C ALA A 265 -27.53 17.11 -7.83
N GLY A 266 -27.93 18.36 -7.59
CA GLY A 266 -27.06 19.53 -7.72
C GLY A 266 -25.85 19.46 -6.78
N GLY A 267 -26.06 19.06 -5.53
CA GLY A 267 -24.99 18.82 -4.56
C GLY A 267 -24.03 17.72 -5.00
N ALA A 268 -24.55 16.60 -5.52
CA ALA A 268 -23.72 15.51 -6.01
C ALA A 268 -22.87 15.91 -7.22
N VAL A 269 -23.43 16.69 -8.16
CA VAL A 269 -22.69 17.25 -9.29
C VAL A 269 -21.58 18.18 -8.79
N LEU A 270 -21.88 19.08 -7.85
CA LEU A 270 -20.87 19.97 -7.27
C LEU A 270 -19.73 19.18 -6.60
N LEU A 271 -20.07 18.18 -5.79
CA LEU A 271 -19.08 17.33 -5.12
C LEU A 271 -18.24 16.53 -6.13
N ALA A 272 -18.86 16.01 -7.18
CA ALA A 272 -18.16 15.32 -8.27
C ALA A 272 -17.20 16.27 -9.00
N LEU A 273 -17.61 17.50 -9.30
CA LEU A 273 -16.75 18.52 -9.93
C LEU A 273 -15.53 18.87 -9.05
N LEU A 274 -15.72 18.96 -7.73
CA LEU A 274 -14.62 19.22 -6.79
C LEU A 274 -13.66 18.03 -6.65
N ALA A 275 -14.13 16.80 -6.83
CA ALA A 275 -13.29 15.59 -6.75
C ALA A 275 -12.77 15.10 -8.12
N ALA A 276 -13.33 15.62 -9.22
CA ALA A 276 -12.97 15.25 -10.59
C ALA A 276 -11.48 15.44 -10.90
N PRO A 277 -10.80 16.53 -10.47
CA PRO A 277 -9.37 16.70 -10.72
C PRO A 277 -8.56 15.48 -10.30
N MET A 278 -8.91 14.88 -9.16
CA MET A 278 -8.19 13.73 -8.65
C MET A 278 -8.38 12.49 -9.53
N THR A 279 -9.63 12.23 -9.91
CA THR A 279 -9.98 11.08 -10.75
C THR A 279 -9.36 11.20 -12.14
N ILE A 280 -9.28 12.41 -12.69
CA ILE A 280 -8.68 12.67 -14.00
C ILE A 280 -7.18 12.35 -13.97
N VAL A 281 -6.45 12.76 -12.94
CA VAL A 281 -5.03 12.42 -12.81
C VAL A 281 -4.85 10.91 -12.63
N ASP A 282 -5.69 10.25 -11.83
CA ASP A 282 -5.64 8.79 -11.67
C ASP A 282 -5.80 8.06 -13.01
N LEU A 283 -6.80 8.46 -13.81
CA LEU A 283 -7.06 7.88 -15.12
C LEU A 283 -5.94 8.18 -16.11
N TYR A 284 -5.41 9.41 -16.10
CA TYR A 284 -4.30 9.80 -16.96
C TYR A 284 -3.04 8.99 -16.62
N ASN A 285 -2.66 8.91 -15.34
CA ASN A 285 -1.48 8.18 -14.90
C ASN A 285 -1.63 6.68 -15.14
N SER A 286 -2.85 6.13 -15.07
CA SER A 286 -3.09 4.71 -15.36
C SER A 286 -2.91 4.32 -16.82
N GLN A 287 -2.86 5.30 -17.74
CA GLN A 287 -2.60 5.05 -19.16
C GLN A 287 -1.11 4.89 -19.48
N ASP A 288 -0.22 5.32 -18.58
CA ASP A 288 1.23 5.11 -18.73
C ASP A 288 1.58 3.65 -18.45
N THR A 289 1.40 2.83 -19.48
CA THR A 289 1.77 1.41 -19.45
C THR A 289 3.25 1.18 -19.76
N ASP A 290 3.91 2.16 -20.39
CA ASP A 290 5.32 2.09 -20.72
C ASP A 290 6.20 2.27 -19.47
N ASN A 291 5.76 3.08 -18.49
CA ASN A 291 6.49 3.37 -17.25
C ASN A 291 7.96 3.76 -17.50
N ARG A 292 8.22 4.47 -18.60
CA ARG A 292 9.59 4.86 -19.03
C ARG A 292 10.00 6.23 -18.53
N ALA A 293 9.04 7.06 -18.13
CA ALA A 293 9.34 8.34 -17.54
C ALA A 293 10.07 8.17 -16.20
N GLN A 294 10.88 9.15 -15.82
CA GLN A 294 11.48 9.18 -14.49
C GLN A 294 10.40 9.56 -13.46
N GLY A 295 10.30 8.78 -12.39
CA GLY A 295 9.49 9.12 -11.22
C GLY A 295 10.20 10.14 -10.32
N PRO A 296 9.56 10.55 -9.21
CA PRO A 296 10.17 11.44 -8.23
C PRO A 296 11.38 10.78 -7.53
N GLY A 297 12.57 10.92 -8.12
CA GLY A 297 13.84 10.40 -7.57
C GLY A 297 14.16 8.94 -7.88
N PHE A 298 13.42 8.26 -8.77
CA PHE A 298 13.70 6.87 -9.19
C PHE A 298 13.13 6.59 -10.60
N LYS A 299 13.55 5.51 -11.25
CA LYS A 299 12.99 5.04 -12.53
C LYS A 299 11.81 4.09 -12.27
N TRP A 300 10.69 4.28 -12.95
CA TRP A 300 9.55 3.37 -12.83
C TRP A 300 9.83 2.00 -13.47
N THR A 301 10.59 1.98 -14.56
CA THR A 301 11.07 0.77 -15.23
C THR A 301 12.58 0.80 -15.33
N GLU A 302 13.22 -0.22 -14.76
CA GLU A 302 14.63 -0.50 -15.00
C GLU A 302 14.77 -1.32 -16.29
N ILE A 303 15.53 -0.80 -17.26
CA ILE A 303 15.78 -1.49 -18.53
C ILE A 303 17.08 -2.26 -18.41
N VAL A 304 16.98 -3.59 -18.40
CA VAL A 304 18.14 -4.48 -18.49
C VAL A 304 18.53 -4.59 -19.96
N THR A 305 19.75 -4.18 -20.30
CA THR A 305 20.25 -4.26 -21.69
C THR A 305 20.50 -5.70 -22.10
N THR A 306 20.57 -5.98 -23.41
CA THR A 306 20.87 -7.33 -23.92
C THR A 306 22.17 -7.90 -23.35
N GLY A 307 23.24 -7.09 -23.28
CA GLY A 307 24.52 -7.54 -22.71
C GLY A 307 24.44 -7.84 -21.21
N GLU A 308 23.64 -7.09 -20.45
CA GLU A 308 23.41 -7.40 -19.03
C GLU A 308 22.58 -8.68 -18.87
N LEU A 309 21.57 -8.91 -19.72
CA LEU A 309 20.82 -10.16 -19.72
C LEU A 309 21.70 -11.36 -20.05
N GLU A 310 22.59 -11.25 -21.05
CA GLU A 310 23.55 -12.29 -21.39
C GLU A 310 24.52 -12.58 -20.24
N ALA A 311 25.02 -11.53 -19.55
CA ALA A 311 25.88 -11.70 -18.39
C ALA A 311 25.14 -12.36 -17.21
N LEU A 312 23.88 -12.00 -16.96
CA LEU A 312 23.05 -12.61 -15.92
C LEU A 312 22.72 -14.07 -16.23
N ASP A 313 22.40 -14.39 -17.48
CA ASP A 313 22.18 -15.76 -17.94
C ASP A 313 23.45 -16.60 -17.86
N TRP A 314 24.61 -16.03 -18.19
CA TRP A 314 25.91 -16.67 -18.00
C TRP A 314 26.14 -16.99 -16.52
N ILE A 315 25.92 -16.03 -15.61
CA ILE A 315 26.05 -16.25 -14.16
C ILE A 315 25.12 -17.39 -13.71
N LYS A 316 23.87 -17.36 -14.16
CA LYS A 316 22.86 -18.37 -13.84
C LYS A 316 23.26 -19.79 -14.31
N LYS A 317 23.96 -19.92 -15.43
CA LYS A 317 24.37 -21.22 -15.99
C LYS A 317 25.73 -21.71 -15.49
N ASN A 318 26.65 -20.80 -15.18
CA ASN A 318 28.07 -21.13 -14.98
C ASN A 318 28.57 -20.97 -13.55
N THR A 319 27.75 -20.46 -12.62
CA THR A 319 28.10 -20.41 -11.19
C THR A 319 27.26 -21.41 -10.39
N PRO A 320 27.72 -21.92 -9.23
CA PRO A 320 26.89 -22.76 -8.37
C PRO A 320 25.59 -22.06 -7.93
N PRO A 321 24.44 -22.75 -7.79
CA PRO A 321 23.19 -22.14 -7.33
C PRO A 321 23.29 -21.47 -5.95
N SER A 322 24.21 -21.94 -5.10
CA SER A 322 24.50 -21.37 -3.79
C SER A 322 25.48 -20.20 -3.82
N ALA A 323 25.96 -19.80 -5.00
CA ALA A 323 27.00 -18.79 -5.12
C ALA A 323 26.53 -17.41 -4.64
N LEU A 324 27.45 -16.72 -3.97
CA LEU A 324 27.27 -15.34 -3.57
C LEU A 324 27.87 -14.43 -4.63
N VAL A 325 26.99 -13.80 -5.40
CA VAL A 325 27.33 -12.88 -6.48
C VAL A 325 26.91 -11.49 -6.02
N GLN A 326 27.87 -10.58 -5.90
CA GLN A 326 27.61 -9.25 -5.37
C GLN A 326 27.65 -8.18 -6.46
N VAL A 327 26.79 -7.20 -6.29
CA VAL A 327 26.62 -6.02 -7.13
C VAL A 327 26.76 -4.81 -6.22
N ASP A 328 27.26 -3.69 -6.73
CA ASP A 328 27.25 -2.44 -5.96
C ASP A 328 25.83 -2.16 -5.43
N PRO A 329 25.62 -2.13 -4.09
CA PRO A 329 24.32 -1.96 -3.48
C PRO A 329 23.82 -0.51 -3.54
N THR A 330 24.69 0.44 -3.88
CA THR A 330 24.37 1.86 -4.12
C THR A 330 24.13 2.16 -5.59
N ARG A 331 24.31 1.17 -6.48
CA ARG A 331 23.77 1.23 -7.84
C ARG A 331 22.29 1.58 -7.71
N GLU A 332 21.86 2.59 -8.47
CA GLU A 332 20.52 3.19 -8.50
C GLU A 332 19.44 2.32 -7.84
N SER A 333 18.69 2.90 -6.91
CA SER A 333 17.79 2.20 -5.97
C SER A 333 16.83 1.18 -6.60
N GLY A 334 16.57 1.23 -7.91
CA GLY A 334 15.77 0.24 -8.65
C GLY A 334 16.47 -1.10 -8.92
N THR A 335 17.79 -1.19 -8.80
CA THR A 335 18.57 -2.40 -9.16
C THR A 335 18.81 -3.37 -8.00
N TRP A 336 18.24 -3.15 -6.82
CA TRP A 336 18.53 -3.96 -5.63
C TRP A 336 18.18 -5.46 -5.76
N ALA A 337 17.17 -5.81 -6.56
CA ALA A 337 16.67 -7.18 -6.69
C ALA A 337 17.10 -7.90 -7.98
N TYR A 338 17.81 -7.23 -8.90
CA TYR A 338 18.01 -7.78 -10.25
C TYR A 338 18.85 -9.06 -10.29
N MET A 339 19.88 -9.19 -9.43
CA MET A 339 20.74 -10.38 -9.38
C MET A 339 19.97 -11.61 -8.88
N PRO A 340 19.21 -11.53 -7.77
CA PRO A 340 18.26 -12.60 -7.40
C PRO A 340 17.20 -12.88 -8.47
N ALA A 341 16.66 -11.85 -9.13
CA ALA A 341 15.54 -12.00 -10.06
C ALA A 341 15.93 -12.66 -11.40
N PHE A 342 17.07 -12.26 -11.98
CA PHE A 342 17.48 -12.70 -13.33
C PHE A 342 18.69 -13.63 -13.31
N GLY A 343 19.67 -13.35 -12.45
CA GLY A 343 20.84 -14.23 -12.27
C GLY A 343 20.55 -15.45 -11.40
N GLU A 344 19.43 -15.46 -10.68
CA GLU A 344 19.05 -16.50 -9.71
C GLU A 344 20.18 -16.81 -8.71
N ARG A 345 20.90 -15.77 -8.29
CA ARG A 345 21.98 -15.88 -7.31
C ARG A 345 21.72 -15.01 -6.09
N ARG A 346 22.28 -15.47 -4.98
CA ARG A 346 22.18 -14.77 -3.70
C ARG A 346 23.16 -13.61 -3.70
N THR A 347 22.72 -12.48 -3.19
CA THR A 347 23.56 -11.32 -2.86
C THR A 347 23.79 -11.30 -1.35
N VAL A 348 24.91 -10.72 -0.91
CA VAL A 348 25.16 -10.51 0.52
C VAL A 348 24.29 -9.38 1.05
N ALA A 349 24.23 -8.29 0.30
CA ALA A 349 23.39 -7.14 0.60
C ALA A 349 22.88 -6.48 -0.68
N ALA A 350 21.77 -5.79 -0.56
CA ALA A 350 21.23 -4.86 -1.54
C ALA A 350 20.39 -3.83 -0.79
N MET A 351 20.15 -2.66 -1.40
CA MET A 351 19.38 -1.58 -0.77
C MET A 351 17.92 -1.59 -1.26
N PRO A 352 16.99 -2.24 -0.55
CA PRO A 352 15.60 -2.33 -0.99
C PRO A 352 14.86 -1.00 -0.89
N ILE A 353 13.87 -0.81 -1.75
CA ILE A 353 12.97 0.36 -1.73
C ILE A 353 11.87 0.22 -0.66
N SER A 354 11.45 -1.02 -0.34
CA SER A 354 10.22 -1.27 0.43
C SER A 354 10.32 -2.36 1.50
N MET A 355 11.50 -2.88 1.81
CA MET A 355 11.67 -3.91 2.84
C MET A 355 11.89 -3.30 4.22
N ILE A 356 11.40 -4.01 5.25
CA ILE A 356 11.48 -3.61 6.66
C ILE A 356 12.08 -4.73 7.53
N PRO A 357 12.76 -4.40 8.65
CA PRO A 357 13.23 -3.06 8.99
C PRO A 357 14.36 -2.66 8.03
N LEU A 358 14.44 -1.38 7.69
CA LEU A 358 15.35 -0.87 6.65
C LEU A 358 16.81 -0.90 7.12
N GLN A 359 17.04 -0.59 8.40
CA GLN A 359 18.39 -0.39 8.95
C GLN A 359 19.32 -1.58 8.73
N LYS A 360 18.83 -2.82 8.87
CA LYS A 360 19.67 -4.01 8.66
C LYS A 360 20.20 -4.12 7.22
N TYR A 361 19.45 -3.64 6.24
CA TYR A 361 19.87 -3.61 4.84
C TYR A 361 20.83 -2.46 4.58
N VAL A 362 20.62 -1.30 5.23
CA VAL A 362 21.55 -0.17 5.20
C VAL A 362 22.92 -0.60 5.74
N ASP A 363 22.95 -1.21 6.92
CA ASP A 363 24.18 -1.66 7.57
C ASP A 363 24.93 -2.70 6.74
N ALA A 364 24.20 -3.65 6.16
CA ALA A 364 24.78 -4.68 5.28
C ALA A 364 25.32 -4.07 3.98
N SER A 365 24.57 -3.14 3.38
CA SER A 365 24.95 -2.46 2.14
C SER A 365 26.18 -1.57 2.35
N ALA A 366 26.30 -0.89 3.49
CA ALA A 366 27.48 -0.09 3.83
C ALA A 366 28.77 -0.92 3.89
N LYS A 367 28.70 -2.14 4.42
CA LYS A 367 29.84 -3.08 4.45
C LYS A 367 30.26 -3.54 3.05
N VAL A 368 29.28 -3.82 2.19
CA VAL A 368 29.55 -4.17 0.79
C VAL A 368 30.08 -2.94 0.03
N GLN A 369 29.58 -1.74 0.31
CA GLN A 369 30.06 -0.53 -0.34
C GLN A 369 31.54 -0.28 -0.05
N ALA A 370 31.99 -0.57 1.18
CA ALA A 370 33.40 -0.47 1.54
C ALA A 370 34.31 -1.38 0.69
N PHE A 371 33.78 -2.48 0.13
CA PHE A 371 34.51 -3.31 -0.84
C PHE A 371 34.61 -2.62 -2.20
N PHE A 372 33.51 -2.05 -2.73
CA PHE A 372 33.49 -1.39 -4.05
C PHE A 372 34.29 -0.08 -4.09
N THR A 373 34.42 0.63 -2.97
CA THR A 373 35.17 1.88 -2.89
C THR A 373 36.64 1.70 -2.52
N GLN A 374 37.10 0.46 -2.37
CA GLN A 374 38.45 0.19 -1.90
C GLN A 374 39.48 0.33 -3.01
N SER A 375 40.52 1.13 -2.78
CA SER A 375 41.58 1.39 -3.76
C SER A 375 42.74 0.39 -3.68
N GLU A 376 42.92 -0.25 -2.52
CA GLU A 376 43.98 -1.25 -2.32
C GLU A 376 43.46 -2.68 -2.52
N ALA A 377 44.08 -3.42 -3.45
CA ALA A 377 43.66 -4.77 -3.80
C ALA A 377 43.72 -5.76 -2.61
N SER A 378 44.70 -5.61 -1.72
CA SER A 378 44.82 -6.41 -0.49
C SER A 378 43.62 -6.23 0.43
N ASN A 379 43.20 -4.98 0.64
CA ASN A 379 42.05 -4.64 1.49
C ASN A 379 40.75 -5.06 0.83
N ALA A 380 40.61 -4.88 -0.50
CA ALA A 380 39.46 -5.36 -1.26
C ALA A 380 39.33 -6.89 -1.17
N TYR A 381 40.44 -7.63 -1.29
CA TYR A 381 40.46 -9.08 -1.13
C TYR A 381 40.07 -9.50 0.30
N ALA A 382 40.62 -8.86 1.33
CA ALA A 382 40.27 -9.13 2.72
C ALA A 382 38.76 -8.90 2.99
N LEU A 383 38.20 -7.81 2.46
CA LEU A 383 36.77 -7.51 2.55
C LEU A 383 35.94 -8.55 1.81
N ALA A 384 36.32 -8.94 0.59
CA ALA A 384 35.64 -9.99 -0.17
C ALA A 384 35.62 -11.33 0.59
N CYS A 385 36.74 -11.73 1.20
CA CYS A 385 36.80 -12.91 2.06
C CYS A 385 35.88 -12.79 3.28
N SER A 386 35.87 -11.64 3.95
CA SER A 386 35.01 -11.41 5.14
C SER A 386 33.51 -11.50 4.79
N LEU A 387 33.14 -11.02 3.61
CA LEU A 387 31.78 -11.04 3.07
C LEU A 387 31.45 -12.36 2.37
N LYS A 388 32.43 -13.27 2.22
CA LYS A 388 32.31 -14.55 1.51
C LYS A 388 31.86 -14.38 0.06
N LEU A 389 32.29 -13.29 -0.59
CA LEU A 389 32.00 -13.05 -2.00
C LEU A 389 32.73 -14.09 -2.86
N GLN A 390 32.00 -14.69 -3.79
CA GLN A 390 32.57 -15.64 -4.75
C GLN A 390 32.70 -14.99 -6.13
N TYR A 391 31.74 -14.14 -6.49
CA TYR A 391 31.73 -13.41 -7.75
C TYR A 391 31.30 -11.96 -7.51
N VAL A 392 31.80 -11.08 -8.36
CA VAL A 392 31.43 -9.67 -8.40
C VAL A 392 30.94 -9.36 -9.80
N TYR A 393 29.79 -8.71 -9.90
CA TYR A 393 29.26 -8.21 -11.15
C TYR A 393 29.53 -6.72 -11.27
N LEU A 394 30.20 -6.34 -12.35
CA LEU A 394 30.46 -4.95 -12.72
C LEU A 394 29.60 -4.59 -13.92
N GLY A 395 28.59 -3.75 -13.71
CA GLY A 395 27.70 -3.27 -14.77
C GLY A 395 28.26 -2.05 -15.52
N PRO A 396 27.56 -1.59 -16.58
CA PRO A 396 28.02 -0.49 -17.45
C PRO A 396 28.34 0.82 -16.71
N ALA A 397 27.61 1.13 -15.63
CA ALA A 397 27.82 2.34 -14.83
C ALA A 397 29.14 2.33 -14.03
N MET A 398 29.72 1.16 -13.75
CA MET A 398 31.01 1.03 -13.03
C MET A 398 32.22 0.97 -13.97
N ALA A 399 32.01 0.82 -15.29
CA ALA A 399 33.10 0.78 -16.27
C ALA A 399 33.69 2.18 -16.59
N HIS A 400 33.11 3.26 -16.05
CA HIS A 400 33.58 4.63 -16.22
C HIS A 400 33.87 5.34 -14.89
N PRO A 401 35.08 5.17 -14.31
CA PRO A 401 35.51 5.93 -13.15
C PRO A 401 36.15 7.26 -13.56
N THR A 402 35.39 8.19 -14.15
CA THR A 402 35.85 9.59 -14.30
C THR A 402 34.68 10.57 -14.31
N GLY A 403 34.59 11.44 -13.29
CA GLY A 403 33.92 12.73 -13.40
C GLY A 403 32.79 13.02 -12.41
N SER A 404 33.16 13.46 -11.21
CA SER A 404 32.51 14.52 -10.42
C SER A 404 30.99 14.75 -10.60
N ALA A 405 30.22 14.50 -9.54
CA ALA A 405 29.01 15.25 -9.28
C ALA A 405 29.07 15.89 -7.88
N PRO A 406 29.44 17.17 -7.77
CA PRO A 406 28.96 18.00 -6.67
C PRO A 406 27.79 18.88 -7.16
N SER A 407 26.73 18.85 -6.36
CA SER A 407 25.79 19.96 -6.08
C SER A 407 25.04 20.65 -7.24
N PHE A 408 23.72 20.67 -7.08
CA PHE A 408 22.81 21.81 -7.30
C PHE A 408 23.37 23.05 -8.02
N GLY A 409 22.73 23.44 -9.13
CA GLY A 409 22.91 24.79 -9.67
C GLY A 409 22.32 24.99 -11.06
N MET A 410 21.17 25.68 -11.12
CA MET A 410 20.71 26.40 -12.31
C MET A 410 21.85 27.22 -12.93
N LYS A 411 22.09 27.10 -14.24
CA LYS A 411 22.54 28.22 -15.08
C LYS A 411 22.24 27.97 -16.56
N ARG A 412 21.33 28.78 -17.10
CA ARG A 412 21.24 29.14 -18.53
C ARG A 412 22.52 29.88 -18.93
N SER A 413 23.07 29.57 -20.11
CA SER A 413 23.67 30.56 -21.01
C SER A 413 23.92 29.94 -22.39
N ARG A 414 23.47 30.69 -23.42
CA ARG A 414 23.67 30.59 -24.89
C ARG A 414 25.13 30.22 -25.28
N SER A 415 25.47 29.73 -26.48
CA SER A 415 25.12 30.32 -27.79
C SER A 415 25.67 29.53 -29.01
N ILE A 416 24.97 29.68 -30.14
CA ILE A 416 25.44 29.74 -31.55
C ILE A 416 25.87 28.42 -32.24
N GLY A 417 25.05 28.08 -33.23
CA GLY A 417 25.34 27.45 -34.50
C GLY A 417 24.19 27.80 -35.42
#